data_AF-A0A1G2N1Z9-F1
#
_entry.id   AF-A0A1G2N1Z9-F1
#
_cell.length_a   1.000
_cell.length_b   1.000
_cell.length_c   1.000
_cell.angle_alpha   90.00
_cell.angle_beta   90.00
_cell.angle_gamma   90.00
#
_symmetry.space_group_name_H-M   'P 1'
#
loop_
_entity.id
_entity.type
_entity.pdbx_description
1 polymer ?
#
loop_
_entity_poly.entity_id
_entity_poly.type
_entity_poly.pdbx_seq_one_letter_code
_entity_poly.pdbx_strand_id
1 'polypeptide(L)'
;MQKYKNTYISVAFYVLALLFYFILNSPATAPYFICAVIGIFFAHMSNRKKESSWGGNLLLVVGILLVLFPFLIVPLSFMLSGTLYNISH
;
A
#
# COMPACT_ATOMS: atom_id res chain seq x y z
N MET A 1 22.06 17.34 -1.85
CA MET A 1 20.89 16.79 -1.13
C MET A 1 20.34 15.47 -1.74
N GLN A 2 21.15 14.62 -2.38
CA GLN A 2 20.66 13.39 -3.04
C GLN A 2 20.40 12.18 -2.10
N LYS A 3 20.60 12.32 -0.79
CA LYS A 3 20.78 11.19 0.13
C LYS A 3 19.52 10.33 0.39
N TYR A 4 18.33 10.73 -0.07
CA TYR A 4 17.08 10.03 0.22
C TYR A 4 16.10 10.04 -0.96
N LYS A 5 16.60 10.22 -2.18
CA LYS A 5 15.76 10.41 -3.38
C LYS A 5 14.76 9.26 -3.54
N ASN A 6 15.20 8.01 -3.38
CA ASN A 6 14.34 6.86 -3.63
C ASN A 6 13.34 6.64 -2.49
N THR A 7 13.72 6.98 -1.26
CA THR A 7 12.82 7.00 -0.10
C THR A 7 11.66 7.97 -0.32
N TYR A 8 11.94 9.21 -0.75
CA TYR A 8 10.89 10.19 -1.01
C TYR A 8 9.96 9.78 -2.16
N ILE A 9 10.53 9.23 -3.24
CA ILE A 9 9.73 8.74 -4.37
C ILE A 9 8.81 7.59 -3.91
N SER A 10 9.34 6.63 -3.14
CA SER A 10 8.55 5.51 -2.61
C SER A 10 7.37 6.00 -1.76
N VAL A 11 7.63 6.93 -0.82
CA VAL A 11 6.57 7.54 0.00
C VAL A 11 5.53 8.25 -0.86
N ALA A 12 5.95 9.04 -1.85
CA ALA A 12 5.02 9.74 -2.74
C ALA A 12 4.09 8.76 -3.49
N PHE A 13 4.62 7.64 -3.98
CA PHE A 13 3.80 6.61 -4.63
C PHE A 13 2.85 5.89 -3.67
N TYR A 14 3.23 5.65 -2.41
CA TYR A 14 2.31 5.12 -1.41
C TYR A 14 1.20 6.10 -1.05
N VAL A 15 1.50 7.40 -0.96
CA VAL A 15 0.48 8.44 -0.77
C VAL A 15 -0.47 8.48 -1.97
N LEU A 16 0.03 8.37 -3.20
CA LEU A 16 -0.80 8.27 -4.40
C LEU A 16 -1.68 7.02 -4.39
N ALA A 17 -1.16 5.86 -3.97
CA ALA A 17 -1.95 4.64 -3.83
C ALA A 17 -3.13 4.87 -2.86
N LEU A 18 -2.89 5.49 -1.70
CA LEU A 18 -3.94 5.84 -0.75
C LEU A 18 -4.95 6.84 -1.34
N LEU A 19 -4.50 7.85 -2.09
CA LEU A 19 -5.41 8.77 -2.77
C LEU A 19 -6.32 8.05 -3.77
N PHE A 20 -5.78 7.12 -4.56
CA PHE A 20 -6.60 6.31 -5.46
C PHE A 20 -7.61 5.44 -4.70
N TYR A 21 -7.21 4.88 -3.55
CA TYR A 21 -8.14 4.16 -2.68
C TYR A 21 -9.31 5.04 -2.23
N PHE A 22 -9.04 6.26 -1.75
CA PHE A 22 -10.09 7.19 -1.30
C PHE A 22 -10.98 7.68 -2.44
N ILE A 23 -10.40 8.01 -3.60
CA ILE A 23 -11.16 8.55 -4.74
C ILE A 23 -12.04 7.48 -5.39
N LEU A 24 -11.50 6.26 -5.57
CA LEU A 24 -12.20 5.17 -6.23
C LEU A 24 -13.05 4.33 -5.26
N ASN A 25 -12.91 4.57 -3.95
CA ASN A 25 -13.55 3.83 -2.86
C ASN A 25 -13.48 2.31 -3.03
N SER A 26 -12.37 1.85 -3.62
CA SER A 26 -12.18 0.45 -3.98
C SER A 26 -10.70 0.09 -3.84
N PRO A 27 -10.36 -0.86 -2.96
CA PRO A 27 -8.98 -1.27 -2.72
C PRO A 27 -8.40 -2.13 -3.85
N ALA A 28 -9.23 -2.64 -4.76
CA ALA A 28 -8.81 -3.59 -5.81
C ALA A 28 -8.75 -2.94 -7.20
N THR A 29 -8.26 -1.70 -7.30
CA THR A 29 -8.17 -0.99 -8.58
C THR A 29 -6.76 -1.05 -9.16
N ALA A 30 -6.67 -1.19 -10.49
CA ALA A 30 -5.38 -1.16 -11.20
C ALA A 30 -4.47 0.02 -10.80
N PRO A 31 -4.94 1.29 -10.73
CA PRO A 31 -4.09 2.42 -10.33
C PRO A 31 -3.54 2.31 -8.90
N TYR A 32 -4.29 1.73 -7.96
CA TYR A 32 -3.80 1.45 -6.60
C TYR A 32 -2.59 0.51 -6.63
N PHE A 33 -2.75 -0.65 -7.29
CA PHE A 33 -1.69 -1.65 -7.37
C PHE A 33 -0.45 -1.15 -8.13
N ILE A 34 -0.65 -0.41 -9.23
CA ILE A 34 0.46 0.19 -9.98
C ILE A 34 1.28 1.11 -9.08
N CYS A 35 0.63 2.01 -8.33
CA CYS A 35 1.31 2.91 -7.41
C CYS A 35 2.02 2.16 -6.27
N ALA A 36 1.36 1.15 -5.68
CA ALA A 36 1.95 0.34 -4.62
C ALA A 36 3.20 -0.43 -5.11
N VAL A 37 3.15 -1.06 -6.28
CA VAL A 37 4.28 -1.79 -6.87
C VAL A 37 5.45 -0.86 -7.21
N ILE A 38 5.17 0.32 -7.79
CA ILE A 38 6.22 1.32 -8.05
C ILE A 38 6.85 1.80 -6.73
N GLY A 39 6.03 2.04 -5.71
CA GLY A 39 6.52 2.41 -4.38
C GLY A 39 7.44 1.35 -3.75
N ILE A 40 7.08 0.06 -3.89
CA ILE A 40 7.91 -1.07 -3.45
C ILE A 40 9.23 -1.12 -4.22
N PHE A 41 9.20 -0.92 -5.54
CA PHE A 41 10.40 -0.90 -6.37
C PHE A 41 11.40 0.15 -5.90
N PHE A 42 10.94 1.38 -5.63
CA PHE A 42 11.79 2.44 -5.11
C PHE A 42 12.23 2.21 -3.66
N ALA A 43 11.40 1.59 -2.82
CA ALA A 43 11.79 1.17 -1.47
C ALA A 43 12.93 0.14 -1.51
N HIS A 44 12.83 -0.86 -2.40
CA HIS A 44 13.89 -1.84 -2.63
C HIS A 44 15.18 -1.18 -3.11
N MET A 45 15.08 -0.23 -4.06
CA MET A 45 16.24 0.50 -4.56
C MET A 45 16.90 1.36 -3.48
N SER A 46 16.10 2.01 -2.63
CA SER A 46 16.56 2.77 -1.46
C SER A 46 17.34 1.88 -0.48
N ASN A 47 16.81 0.69 -0.19
CA ASN A 47 17.46 -0.29 0.69
C ASN A 47 18.79 -0.79 0.11
N ARG A 48 18.83 -1.12 -1.19
CA ARG A 48 20.06 -1.53 -1.90
C ARG A 48 21.14 -0.47 -1.87
N LYS A 49 20.76 0.81 -1.99
CA LYS A 49 21.68 1.95 -1.94
C LYS A 49 22.03 2.40 -0.52
N LYS A 50 21.49 1.75 0.52
CA LYS A 50 21.65 2.13 1.93
C LYS A 50 21.39 3.62 2.17
N GLU A 51 20.41 4.19 1.45
CA GLU A 51 20.05 5.61 1.59
C GLU A 51 19.56 5.92 3.01
N SER A 52 18.89 4.96 3.65
CA SER A 52 18.50 5.02 5.05
C SER A 52 18.82 3.70 5.74
N SER A 53 19.31 3.74 6.98
CA SER A 53 19.60 2.55 7.79
C SER A 53 18.35 1.70 8.08
N TRP A 54 17.17 2.33 8.09
CA TRP A 54 15.92 1.68 8.44
C TRP A 54 14.78 1.96 7.45
N GLY A 55 14.78 3.12 6.81
CA GLY A 55 13.66 3.59 5.98
C GLY A 55 13.37 2.70 4.78
N GLY A 56 14.40 2.15 4.11
CA GLY A 56 14.20 1.27 2.95
C GLY A 56 13.48 -0.02 3.33
N ASN A 57 13.85 -0.63 4.45
CA ASN A 57 13.25 -1.88 4.91
C ASN A 57 11.83 -1.66 5.44
N LEU A 58 11.60 -0.57 6.18
CA LEU A 58 10.26 -0.22 6.64
C LEU A 58 9.30 0.07 5.47
N LEU A 59 9.76 0.82 4.46
CA LEU A 59 8.94 1.12 3.28
C LEU A 59 8.62 -0.13 2.46
N LEU A 60 9.50 -1.14 2.45
CA LEU A 60 9.17 -2.44 1.85
C LEU A 60 8.03 -3.14 2.58
N VAL A 61 8.08 -3.19 3.91
CA VAL A 61 7.02 -3.79 4.73
C VAL A 61 5.70 -3.05 4.52
N VAL A 62 5.72 -1.71 4.53
CA VAL A 62 4.53 -0.88 4.25
C VAL A 62 3.96 -1.15 2.86
N GLY A 63 4.81 -1.25 1.84
CA GLY A 63 4.36 -1.55 0.48
C GLY A 63 3.72 -2.94 0.36
N ILE A 64 4.32 -3.95 0.99
CA ILE A 64 3.75 -5.31 1.01
C ILE A 64 2.40 -5.30 1.73
N LEU A 65 2.29 -4.62 2.87
CA LEU A 65 1.02 -4.47 3.58
C LEU A 65 -0.05 -3.80 2.72
N LEU A 66 0.30 -2.74 1.98
CA LEU A 66 -0.62 -2.10 1.03
C LEU A 66 -1.09 -3.07 -0.05
N VAL A 67 -0.19 -3.87 -0.64
CA VAL A 67 -0.60 -4.86 -1.66
C VAL A 67 -1.51 -5.94 -1.08
N LEU A 68 -1.29 -6.36 0.16
CA LEU A 68 -2.10 -7.40 0.83
C LEU A 68 -3.43 -6.88 1.38
N PHE A 69 -3.53 -5.58 1.67
CA PHE A 69 -4.68 -4.95 2.30
C PHE A 69 -6.03 -5.22 1.59
N PRO A 70 -6.15 -5.13 0.24
CA PRO A 70 -7.39 -5.46 -0.47
C PRO A 70 -7.83 -6.90 -0.26
N PHE A 71 -6.87 -7.84 -0.21
CA PHE A 71 -7.14 -9.26 -0.02
C PHE A 71 -7.59 -9.60 1.40
N LEU A 72 -7.26 -8.75 2.39
CA LEU A 72 -7.72 -8.90 3.76
C LEU A 72 -9.09 -8.24 3.98
N ILE A 73 -9.29 -7.02 3.45
CA ILE A 73 -10.51 -6.25 3.68
C ILE A 73 -11.71 -6.78 2.92
N VAL A 74 -11.55 -7.20 1.66
CA VAL A 74 -12.70 -7.60 0.84
C VAL A 74 -13.41 -8.82 1.48
N PRO A 75 -12.74 -9.93 1.81
CA PRO A 75 -13.39 -11.07 2.46
C PRO A 75 -13.97 -10.71 3.84
N LEU A 76 -13.25 -9.91 4.63
CA LEU A 76 -13.70 -9.49 5.95
C LEU A 76 -15.00 -8.67 5.86
N SER A 77 -15.09 -7.78 4.88
CA SER A 77 -16.30 -6.98 4.58
C SER A 77 -17.49 -7.88 4.22
N PHE A 78 -17.25 -8.92 3.41
CA PHE A 78 -18.29 -9.90 3.05
C PHE A 78 -18.75 -10.71 4.26
N MET A 79 -17.83 -11.18 5.11
CA MET A 79 -18.19 -11.92 6.33
C MET A 79 -19.01 -11.06 7.30
N LEU A 80 -18.60 -9.81 7.53
CA LEU A 80 -19.32 -8.86 8.40
C LEU A 80 -20.71 -8.53 7.86
N SER A 81 -20.84 -8.31 6.55
CA SER A 81 -22.13 -8.03 5.91
C SER A 81 -23.09 -9.22 6.05
N GLY A 82 -22.58 -10.45 5.86
CA GLY A 82 -23.36 -11.67 6.06
C GLY A 82 -23.80 -11.88 7.52
N THR A 83 -22.93 -11.58 8.49
CA THR A 83 -23.29 -11.65 9.91
C THR A 83 -24.33 -10.61 10.31
N LEU A 84 -24.23 -9.38 9.81
CA LEU A 84 -25.20 -8.31 10.10
C LEU A 84 -26.58 -8.63 9.51
N TYR A 85 -26.63 -9.13 8.28
CA TYR A 85 -27.87 -9.57 7.65
C TYR A 85 -28.61 -10.64 8.47
N ASN A 86 -27.85 -11.61 9.00
CA ASN A 86 -28.41 -12.72 9.79
C ASN A 86 -28.85 -12.35 11.21
N ILE A 87 -28.45 -11.17 11.72
CA ILE A 87 -28.90 -10.63 13.02
C ILE A 87 -30.14 -9.73 12.85
N SER A 88 -30.34 -9.17 11.64
CA SER A 88 -31.45 -8.25 11.33
C SER A 88 -32.75 -8.94 10.86
N HIS A 89 -32.72 -10.26 10.66
CA HIS A 89 -33.86 -11.10 10.28
C HIS A 89 -34.16 -12.11 11.39
#